data_AF-A0A7W0T0T2-F1
#
_entry.id   AF-A0A7W0T0T2-F1
#
_cell.length_a   1.000
_cell.length_b   1.000
_cell.length_c   1.000
_cell.angle_alpha   90.00
_cell.angle_beta   90.00
_cell.angle_gamma   90.00
#
_symmetry.space_group_name_H-M   'P 1'
#
loop_
_entity.id
_entity.type
_entity.pdbx_description
1 polymer ?
#
loop_
_entity_poly.entity_id
_entity_poly.type
_entity_poly.pdbx_seq_one_letter_code
_entity_poly.pdbx_strand_id
1 'polypeptide(L)'
;MPRWLGLALRVLGTAAGVAWIALTVDLGEARGALGRIPWSVFAVASALVAANVVAGAVRWRVLLRAYGATRIPRVRRLVYLYFVAFFYNNYLPGAVAGDVGRGVVTHDAFESEGATGALAVVLVERAQGLFGLFALLAVGLVVAGNAIDSGSLWWWTALGCAGSCALVATIPVARRLAP
;
A
#
# COMPACT_ATOMS: atom_id res chain seq x y z
N MET A 1 10.57 22.11 -19.95
CA MET A 1 10.75 22.68 -18.60
C MET A 1 12.03 22.13 -17.99
N PRO A 2 12.88 22.96 -17.38
CA PRO A 2 14.15 22.47 -16.88
C PRO A 2 13.95 21.66 -15.59
N ARG A 3 14.69 20.55 -15.45
CA ARG A 3 14.52 19.54 -14.38
C ARG A 3 14.70 20.12 -12.96
N TRP A 4 15.45 21.22 -12.82
CA TRP A 4 15.64 21.93 -11.56
C TRP A 4 14.38 22.65 -11.07
N LEU A 5 13.49 23.08 -11.98
CA LEU A 5 12.24 23.76 -11.61
C LEU A 5 11.29 22.80 -10.87
N GLY A 6 11.20 21.55 -11.32
CA GLY A 6 10.40 20.51 -10.67
C GLY A 6 10.97 20.06 -9.32
N LEU A 7 12.31 20.04 -9.19
CA LEU A 7 12.96 19.75 -7.91
C LEU A 7 12.75 20.89 -6.91
N ALA A 8 12.90 22.14 -7.35
CA ALA A 8 12.64 23.32 -6.52
C ALA A 8 11.20 23.37 -6.03
N LEU A 9 10.22 23.12 -6.89
CA LEU A 9 8.79 23.04 -6.51
C LEU A 9 8.52 21.97 -5.45
N ARG A 10 9.11 20.77 -5.58
CA ARG A 10 8.96 19.69 -4.59
C ARG A 10 9.58 20.06 -3.24
N VAL A 11 10.81 20.56 -3.27
CA VAL A 11 11.54 20.92 -2.05
C VAL A 11 10.86 22.09 -1.34
N LEU A 12 10.51 23.14 -2.08
CA LEU A 12 9.81 24.30 -1.52
C LEU A 12 8.41 23.94 -1.03
N GLY A 13 7.66 23.11 -1.75
CA GLY A 13 6.34 22.65 -1.29
C GLY A 13 6.43 21.82 -0.01
N THR A 14 7.40 20.89 0.07
CA THR A 14 7.62 20.08 1.28
C THR A 14 8.09 20.95 2.43
N ALA A 15 9.05 21.85 2.20
CA ALA A 15 9.56 22.78 3.20
C ALA A 15 8.48 23.75 3.69
N ALA A 16 7.62 24.25 2.80
CA ALA A 16 6.50 25.12 3.14
C ALA A 16 5.47 24.38 4.00
N GLY A 17 5.14 23.13 3.67
CA GLY A 17 4.25 22.30 4.49
C GLY A 17 4.84 22.01 5.89
N VAL A 18 6.12 21.68 5.96
CA VAL A 18 6.82 21.45 7.24
C VAL A 18 6.89 22.74 8.06
N ALA A 19 7.24 23.88 7.43
CA ALA A 19 7.27 25.18 8.08
C ALA A 19 5.87 25.60 8.55
N TRP A 20 4.84 25.37 7.74
CA TRP A 20 3.46 25.62 8.12
C TRP A 20 3.07 24.85 9.37
N ILE A 21 3.36 23.55 9.42
CA ILE A 21 3.12 22.72 10.63
C ILE A 21 3.94 23.26 11.81
N ALA A 22 5.22 23.55 11.63
CA ALA A 22 6.08 24.04 12.71
C ALA A 22 5.65 25.41 13.26
N LEU A 23 5.01 26.24 12.45
CA LEU A 23 4.51 27.56 12.83
C LEU A 23 3.07 27.54 13.38
N THR A 24 2.29 26.51 13.05
CA THR A 24 0.88 26.37 13.48
C THR A 24 0.70 25.43 14.67
N VAL A 25 1.61 24.49 14.89
CA VAL A 25 1.54 23.50 15.97
C VAL A 25 2.43 23.93 17.12
N ASP A 26 1.86 24.04 18.32
CA ASP A 26 2.63 24.18 19.55
C ASP A 26 3.39 22.86 19.84
N LEU A 27 4.70 22.87 19.58
CA LEU A 27 5.57 21.71 19.78
C LEU A 27 5.62 21.28 21.26
N GLY A 28 5.41 22.19 22.20
CA GLY A 28 5.32 21.91 23.63
C GLY A 28 4.06 21.11 23.95
N GLU A 29 2.92 21.53 23.41
CA GLU A 29 1.66 20.81 23.55
C GLU A 29 1.72 19.43 22.87
N ALA A 30 2.28 19.35 21.67
CA ALA A 30 2.47 18.08 20.96
C ALA A 30 3.36 17.09 21.75
N ARG A 31 4.45 17.59 22.36
CA ARG A 31 5.32 16.77 23.21
C ARG A 31 4.60 16.33 24.49
N GLY A 32 3.82 17.22 25.11
CA GLY A 32 2.99 16.88 26.26
C GLY A 32 1.96 15.81 25.91
N ALA A 33 1.33 15.91 24.73
CA ALA A 33 0.39 14.91 24.23
C ALA A 33 1.07 13.54 24.01
N LEU A 34 2.26 13.50 23.40
CA LEU A 34 3.03 12.27 23.22
C LEU A 34 3.40 11.62 24.56
N GLY A 35 3.78 12.41 25.57
CA GLY A 35 4.10 11.92 26.90
C GLY A 35 2.91 11.31 27.65
N ARG A 36 1.68 11.66 27.27
CA ARG A 36 0.45 11.08 27.83
C ARG A 36 0.07 9.74 27.20
N ILE A 37 0.70 9.36 26.08
CA ILE A 37 0.38 8.09 25.41
C ILE A 37 0.98 6.94 26.23
N PRO A 38 0.16 6.02 26.74
CA PRO A 38 0.68 4.89 27.50
C PRO A 38 1.44 3.94 26.58
N TRP A 39 2.50 3.33 27.10
CA TRP A 39 3.36 2.42 26.33
C TRP A 39 2.60 1.18 25.81
N SER A 40 1.52 0.78 26.49
CA SER A 40 0.63 -0.28 26.05
C SER A 40 -0.05 0.03 24.72
N VAL A 41 -0.51 1.27 24.51
CA VAL A 41 -1.12 1.70 23.25
C VAL A 41 -0.08 1.69 22.13
N PHE A 42 1.13 2.16 22.41
CA PHE A 42 2.23 2.08 21.45
C PHE A 42 2.57 0.63 21.08
N ALA A 43 2.63 -0.27 22.06
CA ALA A 43 2.89 -1.69 21.84
C ALA A 43 1.78 -2.37 21.02
N VAL A 44 0.52 -2.09 21.34
CA VAL A 44 -0.64 -2.61 20.59
C VAL A 44 -0.63 -2.09 19.15
N ALA A 45 -0.42 -0.79 18.94
CA ALA A 45 -0.31 -0.22 17.59
C ALA A 45 0.83 -0.87 16.79
N SER A 46 2.00 -1.03 17.41
CA SER A 46 3.15 -1.70 16.79
C SER A 46 2.85 -3.16 16.45
N ALA A 47 2.19 -3.89 17.35
CA ALA A 47 1.77 -5.27 17.12
C ALA A 47 0.75 -5.38 15.98
N LEU A 48 -0.21 -4.45 15.90
CA LEU A 48 -1.19 -4.40 14.80
C LEU A 48 -0.51 -4.14 13.46
N VAL A 49 0.46 -3.22 13.40
CA VAL A 49 1.25 -2.97 12.18
C VAL A 49 2.05 -4.22 11.78
N ALA A 50 2.71 -4.89 12.73
CA ALA A 50 3.43 -6.12 12.47
C ALA A 50 2.50 -7.25 11.99
N ALA A 51 1.34 -7.40 12.63
CA ALA A 51 0.32 -8.37 12.22
C ALA A 51 -0.21 -8.10 10.81
N ASN A 52 -0.43 -6.83 10.45
CA ASN A 52 -0.79 -6.43 9.10
C ASN A 52 0.28 -6.83 8.06
N VAL A 53 1.56 -6.63 8.37
CA VAL A 53 2.67 -7.06 7.50
C VAL A 53 2.69 -8.59 7.33
N VAL A 54 2.48 -9.34 8.41
CA VAL A 54 2.41 -10.81 8.36
C VAL A 54 1.21 -11.28 7.54
N ALA A 55 0.03 -10.67 7.74
CA ALA A 55 -1.17 -10.97 6.96
C ALA A 55 -0.94 -10.72 5.46
N GLY A 56 -0.26 -9.62 5.11
CA GLY A 56 0.17 -9.33 3.74
C GLY A 56 1.06 -10.44 3.16
N ALA A 57 2.02 -10.95 3.92
CA ALA A 57 2.89 -12.05 3.48
C ALA A 57 2.12 -13.37 3.26
N VAL A 58 1.12 -13.65 4.11
CA VAL A 58 0.24 -14.82 3.94
C VAL A 58 -0.62 -14.66 2.69
N ARG A 59 -1.23 -13.49 2.48
CA ARG A 59 -1.99 -13.17 1.26
C ARG A 59 -1.14 -13.35 0.01
N TRP A 60 0.08 -12.84 0.03
CA TRP A 60 1.03 -12.99 -1.08
C TRP A 60 1.33 -14.47 -1.38
N ARG A 61 1.47 -15.32 -0.35
CA ARG A 61 1.62 -16.78 -0.54
C ARG A 61 0.42 -17.41 -1.25
N VAL A 62 -0.80 -16.99 -0.91
CA VAL A 62 -2.03 -17.47 -1.54
C VAL A 62 -2.07 -17.05 -3.02
N LEU A 63 -1.71 -15.80 -3.32
CA LEU A 63 -1.60 -15.31 -4.70
C LEU A 63 -0.57 -16.12 -5.50
N LEU A 64 0.64 -16.36 -4.97
CA LEU A 64 1.65 -17.17 -5.66
C LEU A 64 1.12 -18.57 -6.02
N ARG A 65 0.36 -19.21 -5.12
CA ARG A 65 -0.30 -20.50 -5.39
C ARG A 65 -1.36 -20.39 -6.47
N ALA A 66 -2.24 -19.40 -6.39
CA ALA A 66 -3.33 -19.21 -7.33
C ALA A 66 -2.82 -18.93 -8.75
N TYR A 67 -1.67 -18.27 -8.88
CA TYR A 67 -1.02 -17.96 -10.16
C TYR A 67 -0.07 -19.06 -10.67
N GLY A 68 -0.02 -20.23 -10.01
CA GLY A 68 0.71 -21.40 -10.51
C GLY A 68 2.21 -21.42 -10.21
N ALA A 69 2.69 -20.69 -9.20
CA ALA A 69 4.09 -20.74 -8.80
C ALA A 69 4.51 -22.17 -8.42
N THR A 70 5.52 -22.71 -9.10
CA THR A 70 5.97 -24.10 -8.92
C THR A 70 6.84 -24.26 -7.68
N ARG A 71 7.53 -23.19 -7.25
CA ARG A 71 8.44 -23.19 -6.09
C ARG A 71 8.11 -22.08 -5.10
N ILE A 72 7.16 -22.33 -4.21
CA ILE A 72 6.73 -21.32 -3.23
C ILE A 72 7.67 -21.33 -2.00
N PRO A 73 8.29 -20.20 -1.64
CA PRO A 73 9.12 -20.11 -0.45
C PRO A 73 8.36 -20.40 0.86
N ARG A 74 9.09 -20.78 1.91
CA ARG A 74 8.52 -20.96 3.26
C ARG A 74 7.94 -19.63 3.78
N VAL A 75 6.87 -19.70 4.56
CA VAL A 75 6.17 -18.51 5.13
C VAL A 75 7.14 -17.56 5.82
N ARG A 76 8.09 -18.07 6.62
CA ARG A 76 9.09 -17.25 7.30
C ARG A 76 9.90 -16.37 6.34
N ARG A 77 10.27 -16.89 5.17
CA ARG A 77 11.00 -16.12 4.16
C ARG A 77 10.10 -15.09 3.50
N LEU A 78 8.84 -15.43 3.22
CA LEU A 78 7.87 -14.48 2.68
C LEU A 78 7.61 -13.32 3.66
N VAL A 79 7.45 -13.62 4.95
CA VAL A 79 7.30 -12.62 6.02
C VAL A 79 8.52 -11.70 6.07
N TYR A 80 9.73 -12.26 6.11
CA TYR A 80 10.97 -11.48 6.07
C TYR A 80 11.02 -10.54 4.86
N LEU A 81 10.75 -11.06 3.66
CA LEU A 81 10.73 -10.26 2.44
C LEU A 81 9.65 -9.17 2.46
N TYR A 82 8.50 -9.45 3.07
CA TYR A 82 7.42 -8.46 3.19
C TYR A 82 7.79 -7.35 4.17
N PHE A 83 8.48 -7.64 5.28
CA PHE A 83 9.02 -6.61 6.18
C PHE A 83 10.07 -5.74 5.49
N VAL A 84 10.97 -6.34 4.71
CA VAL A 84 11.95 -5.61 3.90
C VAL A 84 11.26 -4.72 2.87
N ALA A 85 10.25 -5.25 2.18
CA ALA A 85 9.45 -4.48 1.23
C ALA A 85 8.69 -3.33 1.89
N PHE A 86 8.10 -3.58 3.07
CA PHE A 86 7.41 -2.59 3.88
C PHE A 86 8.35 -1.44 4.28
N PHE A 87 9.57 -1.76 4.71
CA PHE A 87 10.60 -0.75 4.99
C PHE A 87 10.90 0.08 3.74
N TYR A 88 11.28 -0.56 2.63
CA TYR A 88 11.64 0.17 1.41
C TYR A 88 10.49 1.02 0.86
N ASN A 89 9.24 0.55 0.93
CA ASN A 89 8.10 1.30 0.43
C ASN A 89 7.78 2.55 1.28
N ASN A 90 8.17 2.58 2.56
CA ASN A 90 7.94 3.74 3.45
C ASN A 90 9.14 4.71 3.48
N TYR A 91 10.36 4.20 3.35
CA TYR A 91 11.58 5.00 3.51
C TYR A 91 12.25 5.40 2.19
N LEU A 92 12.01 4.69 1.07
CA LEU A 92 12.53 5.10 -0.24
C LEU A 92 11.53 5.93 -1.05
N PRO A 93 11.99 7.00 -1.71
CA PRO A 93 11.18 7.72 -2.69
C PRO A 93 10.82 6.79 -3.85
N GLY A 94 9.51 6.63 -4.09
CA GLY A 94 8.99 5.84 -5.19
C GLY A 94 8.02 4.73 -4.78
N ALA A 95 7.93 4.34 -3.49
CA ALA A 95 6.93 3.41 -2.91
C ALA A 95 6.71 2.03 -3.59
N VAL A 96 7.50 1.71 -4.62
CA VAL A 96 7.43 0.49 -5.44
C VAL A 96 8.72 -0.35 -5.31
N ALA A 97 9.81 0.24 -4.80
CA ALA A 97 11.13 -0.43 -4.71
C ALA A 97 11.09 -1.74 -3.90
N GLY A 98 10.34 -1.76 -2.79
CA GLY A 98 10.17 -2.95 -1.98
C GLY A 98 9.40 -4.05 -2.70
N ASP A 99 8.43 -3.68 -3.53
CA ASP A 99 7.62 -4.61 -4.31
C ASP A 99 8.37 -5.18 -5.52
N VAL A 100 9.24 -4.39 -6.15
CA VAL A 100 10.16 -4.89 -7.19
C VAL A 100 11.08 -5.96 -6.59
N GLY A 101 11.63 -5.72 -5.40
CA GLY A 101 12.46 -6.71 -4.70
C GLY A 101 11.73 -8.03 -4.45
N ARG A 102 10.45 -7.98 -4.04
CA ARG A 102 9.62 -9.19 -3.90
C ARG A 102 9.42 -9.89 -5.24
N GLY A 103 9.15 -9.12 -6.30
CA GLY A 103 8.94 -9.64 -7.63
C GLY A 103 10.16 -10.34 -8.22
N VAL A 104 11.35 -9.76 -8.03
CA VAL A 104 12.63 -10.35 -8.43
C VAL A 104 12.92 -11.64 -7.65
N VAL A 105 12.65 -11.69 -6.34
CA VAL A 105 12.88 -12.91 -5.54
C VAL A 105 11.89 -14.03 -5.90
N THR A 106 10.68 -13.70 -6.34
CA THR A 106 9.72 -14.69 -6.84
C THR A 106 9.84 -14.98 -8.32
N HIS A 107 10.69 -14.27 -9.05
CA HIS A 107 10.96 -14.53 -10.47
C HIS A 107 11.34 -16.00 -10.69
N ASP A 108 12.24 -16.53 -9.86
CA ASP A 108 12.71 -17.91 -9.92
C ASP A 108 11.65 -18.95 -9.49
N ALA A 109 10.51 -18.50 -8.94
CA ALA A 109 9.37 -19.36 -8.63
C ALA A 109 8.46 -19.61 -9.84
N PHE A 110 8.69 -18.93 -10.97
CA PHE A 110 7.96 -19.07 -12.22
C PHE A 110 8.95 -19.43 -13.35
N GLU A 111 8.94 -20.69 -13.78
CA GLU A 111 9.96 -21.23 -14.72
C GLU A 111 9.88 -20.66 -16.16
N SER A 112 8.80 -19.96 -16.57
CA SER A 112 8.63 -19.49 -17.97
C SER A 112 8.02 -18.09 -18.20
N GLU A 113 7.58 -17.35 -17.15
CA GLU A 113 6.92 -16.01 -17.29
C GLU A 113 7.46 -14.94 -16.29
N GLY A 114 8.69 -15.16 -15.81
CA GLY A 114 9.18 -14.69 -14.50
C GLY A 114 8.96 -13.22 -14.11
N ALA A 115 9.13 -12.26 -15.03
CA ALA A 115 9.03 -10.82 -14.71
C ALA A 115 7.58 -10.30 -14.76
N THR A 116 6.80 -10.75 -15.76
CA THR A 116 5.42 -10.30 -15.99
C THR A 116 4.48 -10.88 -14.93
N GLY A 117 4.70 -12.13 -14.53
CA GLY A 117 3.91 -12.79 -13.48
C GLY A 117 4.08 -12.13 -12.12
N ALA A 118 5.33 -11.79 -11.76
CA ALA A 118 5.65 -11.14 -10.50
C ALA A 118 5.08 -9.71 -10.38
N LEU A 119 5.19 -8.90 -11.43
CA LEU A 119 4.61 -7.56 -11.47
C LEU A 119 3.07 -7.60 -11.44
N ALA A 120 2.45 -8.56 -12.13
CA ALA A 120 1.00 -8.76 -12.08
C ALA A 120 0.52 -9.06 -10.65
N VAL A 121 1.22 -9.91 -9.90
CA VAL A 121 0.87 -10.22 -8.50
C VAL A 121 0.89 -8.95 -7.63
N VAL A 122 1.93 -8.12 -7.75
CA VAL A 122 2.00 -6.84 -7.03
C VAL A 122 0.84 -5.91 -7.41
N LEU A 123 0.54 -5.80 -8.70
CA LEU A 123 -0.52 -4.92 -9.18
C LEU A 123 -1.91 -5.38 -8.70
N VAL A 124 -2.18 -6.69 -8.70
CA VAL A 124 -3.38 -7.26 -8.05
C VAL A 124 -3.43 -6.90 -6.58
N GLU A 125 -2.32 -7.06 -5.84
CA GLU A 125 -2.27 -6.74 -4.42
C GLU A 125 -2.62 -5.27 -4.14
N ARG A 126 -2.14 -4.35 -4.99
CA ARG A 126 -2.45 -2.92 -4.88
C ARG A 126 -3.91 -2.63 -5.23
N ALA A 127 -4.43 -3.22 -6.31
CA ALA A 127 -5.83 -3.06 -6.69
C ALA A 127 -6.79 -3.63 -5.63
N GLN A 128 -6.48 -4.78 -5.03
CA GLN A 128 -7.25 -5.34 -3.91
C GLN A 128 -7.19 -4.46 -2.66
N GLY A 129 -6.02 -3.87 -2.37
CA GLY A 129 -5.89 -2.91 -1.27
C GLY A 129 -6.76 -1.67 -1.49
N LEU A 130 -6.77 -1.13 -2.71
CA LEU A 130 -7.59 0.01 -3.09
C LEU A 130 -9.09 -0.32 -3.03
N PHE A 131 -9.49 -1.50 -3.52
CA PHE A 131 -10.86 -1.99 -3.39
C PHE A 131 -11.28 -2.09 -1.93
N GLY A 132 -10.43 -2.68 -1.07
CA GLY A 132 -10.68 -2.81 0.36
C GLY A 132 -10.85 -1.44 1.04
N LEU A 133 -10.04 -0.45 0.68
CA LEU A 133 -10.16 0.92 1.18
C LEU A 133 -11.53 1.53 0.83
N PHE A 134 -11.95 1.44 -0.43
CA PHE A 134 -13.25 1.98 -0.85
C PHE A 134 -14.42 1.16 -0.31
N ALA A 135 -14.27 -0.15 -0.15
CA ALA A 135 -15.28 -0.98 0.51
C ALA A 135 -15.46 -0.57 1.99
N LEU A 136 -14.36 -0.30 2.71
CA LEU A 136 -14.43 0.22 4.09
C LEU A 136 -15.05 1.61 4.14
N LEU A 137 -14.76 2.48 3.17
CA LEU A 137 -15.42 3.78 3.04
C LEU A 137 -16.93 3.60 2.83
N ALA A 138 -17.34 2.70 1.94
CA ALA A 138 -18.75 2.39 1.71
C ALA A 138 -19.46 1.95 2.99
N VAL A 139 -18.86 1.01 3.73
CA VAL A 139 -19.39 0.54 5.02
C VAL A 139 -19.47 1.70 6.02
N GLY A 140 -18.43 2.54 6.10
CA GLY A 140 -18.40 3.71 6.97
C GLY A 140 -19.53 4.70 6.65
N LEU A 141 -19.81 4.97 5.37
CA LEU A 141 -20.91 5.83 4.95
C LEU A 141 -22.28 5.22 5.29
N VAL A 142 -22.47 3.91 5.11
CA VAL A 142 -23.70 3.22 5.53
C VAL A 142 -23.89 3.34 7.05
N VAL A 143 -22.85 3.06 7.84
CA VAL A 143 -22.92 3.05 9.30
C VAL A 143 -23.10 4.46 9.86
N ALA A 144 -22.45 5.46 9.27
CA ALA A 144 -22.60 6.86 9.68
C ALA A 144 -23.99 7.42 9.35
N GLY A 145 -24.68 6.86 8.35
CA GLY A 145 -26.01 7.30 7.93
C GLY A 145 -26.03 8.80 7.62
N ASN A 146 -26.93 9.54 8.27
CA ASN A 146 -27.08 10.99 8.09
C ASN A 146 -26.18 11.83 9.01
N ALA A 147 -25.29 11.22 9.79
CA ALA A 147 -24.36 11.95 10.66
C ALA A 147 -23.30 12.72 9.86
N ILE A 148 -23.08 12.33 8.59
CA ILE A 148 -22.13 12.95 7.68
C ILE A 148 -22.87 13.33 6.41
N ASP A 149 -22.70 14.57 5.95
CA ASP A 149 -23.14 14.95 4.61
C ASP A 149 -22.31 14.17 3.59
N SER A 150 -22.91 13.10 3.09
CA SER A 150 -22.23 12.15 2.22
C SER A 150 -21.98 12.72 0.83
N GLY A 151 -22.69 13.78 0.42
CA GLY A 151 -22.52 14.51 -0.85
C GLY A 151 -22.02 13.65 -2.02
N SER A 152 -20.80 13.97 -2.49
CA SER A 152 -20.14 13.26 -3.60
C SER A 152 -19.35 12.00 -3.21
N LEU A 153 -19.25 11.68 -1.91
CA LEU A 153 -18.42 10.58 -1.41
C LEU A 153 -18.89 9.23 -1.95
N TRP A 154 -20.20 9.05 -2.16
CA TRP A 154 -20.75 7.85 -2.79
C TRP A 154 -20.23 7.63 -4.21
N TRP A 155 -20.10 8.71 -5.00
CA TRP A 155 -19.56 8.62 -6.36
C TRP A 155 -18.08 8.26 -6.37
N TRP A 156 -17.28 8.87 -5.48
CA TRP A 156 -15.87 8.52 -5.33
C TRP A 156 -15.68 7.09 -4.86
N THR A 157 -16.55 6.62 -3.97
CA THR A 157 -16.54 5.24 -3.47
C THR A 157 -16.88 4.25 -4.58
N ALA A 158 -17.95 4.50 -5.33
CA ALA A 158 -18.36 3.66 -6.45
C ALA A 158 -17.29 3.62 -7.56
N LEU A 159 -16.74 4.79 -7.92
CA LEU A 159 -15.68 4.91 -8.92
C LEU A 159 -14.40 4.21 -8.45
N GLY A 160 -14.04 4.34 -7.17
CA GLY A 160 -12.90 3.67 -6.56
C GLY A 160 -13.02 2.15 -6.57
N CYS A 161 -14.18 1.61 -6.18
CA CYS A 161 -14.48 0.19 -6.26
C CYS A 161 -14.44 -0.32 -7.71
N ALA A 162 -15.14 0.36 -8.62
CA ALA A 162 -15.21 -0.02 -10.04
C ALA A 162 -13.82 0.02 -10.71
N GLY A 163 -13.05 1.09 -10.46
CA GLY A 163 -11.69 1.24 -10.96
C GLY A 163 -10.75 0.15 -10.46
N SER A 164 -10.88 -0.23 -9.18
CA SER A 164 -10.09 -1.32 -8.60
C SER A 164 -10.42 -2.67 -9.24
N CYS A 165 -11.71 -2.96 -9.47
CA CYS A 165 -12.14 -4.18 -10.18
C CYS A 165 -11.66 -4.21 -11.63
N ALA A 166 -11.75 -3.09 -12.35
CA ALA A 166 -11.26 -2.96 -13.72
C ALA A 166 -9.74 -3.20 -13.81
N LEU A 167 -8.97 -2.67 -12.85
CA LEU A 167 -7.53 -2.90 -12.72
C LEU A 167 -7.18 -4.39 -12.59
N VAL A 168 -7.97 -5.17 -11.85
CA VAL A 168 -7.77 -6.62 -11.74
C VAL A 168 -8.21 -7.34 -13.02
N ALA A 169 -9.35 -6.94 -13.61
CA ALA A 169 -9.93 -7.56 -14.79
C ALA A 169 -9.11 -7.37 -16.08
N THR A 170 -8.26 -6.36 -16.13
CA THR A 170 -7.35 -6.09 -17.26
C THR A 170 -6.12 -7.00 -17.28
N ILE A 171 -5.80 -7.68 -16.17
CA ILE A 171 -4.59 -8.50 -16.04
C ILE A 171 -4.63 -9.77 -16.92
N PRO A 172 -5.73 -10.54 -16.98
CA PRO A 172 -5.85 -11.65 -17.92
C PRO A 172 -5.74 -11.20 -19.38
N VAL A 173 -6.25 -10.00 -19.70
CA VAL A 173 -6.18 -9.43 -21.05
C VAL A 173 -4.73 -9.03 -21.39
N ALA A 174 -4.03 -8.38 -20.45
CA ALA A 174 -2.62 -8.04 -20.60
C ALA A 174 -1.74 -9.30 -20.78
N ARG A 175 -2.05 -10.39 -20.06
CA ARG A 175 -1.36 -11.68 -20.22
C ARG A 175 -1.60 -12.35 -21.58
N ARG A 176 -2.77 -12.14 -22.21
CA ARG A 176 -3.06 -12.66 -23.55
C ARG A 176 -2.40 -11.85 -24.68
N LEU A 177 -2.02 -10.60 -24.41
CA LEU A 177 -1.39 -9.69 -25.37
C LEU A 177 0.14 -9.65 -25.25
N ALA A 178 0.70 -10.24 -24.19
CA ALA A 178 2.14 -10.42 -24.05
C ALA A 178 2.59 -11.59 -24.95
N PRO A 179 3.53 -11.35 -25.88
CA PRO A 179 4.05 -12.37 -26.80
C PRO A 179 4.89 -13.44 -26.10
#